data_AF-A0A960XHZ7-F1
#
_entry.id   AF-A0A960XHZ7-F1
#
_cell.length_a   1.000
_cell.length_b   1.000
_cell.length_c   1.000
_cell.angle_alpha   90.00
_cell.angle_beta   90.00
_cell.angle_gamma   90.00
#
_symmetry.space_group_name_H-M   'P 1'
#
loop_
_entity.id
_entity.type
_entity.pdbx_description
1 polymer ?
#
loop_
_entity_poly.entity_id
_entity_poly.type
_entity_poly.pdbx_seq_one_letter_code
_entity_poly.pdbx_strand_id
1 'polypeptide(L)' 'MTDEELLTHFENQTLPFKSWNHRMHVRIAYIYAKALSYPEALVKLREGIKAYNHKNKVNESPTTGYNETVTVAFL' A
#
# COMPACT_ATOMS: atom_id res chain seq x y z
N MET A 1 3.70 16.30 1.17
CA MET A 1 3.48 14.99 1.80
C MET A 1 4.82 14.35 2.14
N THR A 2 5.20 14.47 3.40
CA THR A 2 6.31 13.71 3.99
C THR A 2 6.00 12.21 4.00
N ASP A 3 6.96 11.39 4.41
CA ASP A 3 6.76 9.95 4.52
C ASP A 3 5.79 9.59 5.66
N GLU A 4 5.85 10.32 6.77
CA GLU A 4 4.94 10.16 7.92
C GLU A 4 3.50 10.56 7.54
N GLU A 5 3.34 11.67 6.82
CA GLU A 5 2.03 12.10 6.30
C GLU A 5 1.46 11.06 5.33
N LEU A 6 2.29 10.54 4.42
CA LEU A 6 1.88 9.50 3.46
C LEU A 6 1.41 8.24 4.19
N LEU A 7 2.22 7.73 5.12
CA LEU A 7 1.89 6.53 5.87
C LEU A 7 0.58 6.72 6.65
N THR A 8 0.45 7.84 7.36
CA THR A 8 -0.77 8.17 8.12
C THR A 8 -2.01 8.21 7.22
N HIS A 9 -1.92 8.84 6.05
CA HIS A 9 -3.04 8.89 5.11
C HIS A 9 -3.38 7.52 4.53
N PHE A 10 -2.38 6.69 4.24
CA PHE A 10 -2.57 5.35 3.72
C PHE A 10 -3.24 4.43 4.76
N GLU A 11 -2.70 4.37 5.98
CA GLU A 11 -3.22 3.51 7.05
C GLU A 11 -4.64 3.90 7.47
N ASN A 12 -4.94 5.20 7.49
CA ASN A 12 -6.29 5.69 7.75
C ASN A 12 -7.22 5.65 6.52
N GLN A 13 -6.73 5.18 5.37
CA GLN A 13 -7.48 5.11 4.11
C GLN A 13 -8.05 6.48 3.66
N THR A 14 -7.33 7.56 3.96
CA THR A 14 -7.70 8.94 3.62
C THR A 14 -6.88 9.52 2.48
N LEU A 15 -5.86 8.80 2.00
CA LEU A 15 -5.13 9.19 0.79
C LEU A 15 -6.12 9.27 -0.39
N PRO A 16 -6.17 10.38 -1.16
CA PRO A 16 -7.05 10.47 -2.32
C PRO A 16 -6.72 9.39 -3.36
N PHE A 17 -7.73 8.69 -3.87
CA PHE A 17 -7.51 7.58 -4.82
C PHE A 17 -6.73 7.99 -6.08
N LYS A 18 -6.96 9.21 -6.59
CA LYS A 18 -6.19 9.78 -7.71
C LYS A 18 -4.68 9.89 -7.47
N SER A 19 -4.26 9.90 -6.20
CA SER A 19 -2.86 9.96 -5.78
C SER A 19 -2.27 8.58 -5.55
N TRP A 20 -3.09 7.52 -5.50
CA TRP A 20 -2.64 6.14 -5.38
C TRP A 20 -2.06 5.66 -6.71
N ASN A 21 -0.74 5.62 -6.77
CA ASN A 21 0.01 5.13 -7.92
C ASN A 21 1.22 4.32 -7.45
N HIS A 22 1.94 3.72 -8.40
CA HIS A 22 3.07 2.84 -8.08
C HIS A 22 4.17 3.56 -7.26
N ARG A 23 4.38 4.87 -7.46
CA ARG A 23 5.32 5.65 -6.65
C ARG A 23 4.92 5.71 -5.18
N MET A 24 3.63 5.83 -4.87
CA MET A 24 3.15 5.83 -3.48
C MET A 24 3.24 4.44 -2.86
N HIS A 25 2.94 3.38 -3.61
CA HIS A 25 3.15 1.99 -3.19
C HIS A 25 4.61 1.79 -2.73
N VAL A 26 5.58 2.09 -3.59
CA VAL A 26 7.01 1.86 -3.29
C VAL A 26 7.47 2.70 -2.11
N ARG A 27 6.97 3.93 -1.95
CA ARG A 27 7.29 4.75 -0.76
C ARG A 27 6.78 4.12 0.53
N ILE A 28 5.54 3.63 0.56
CA ILE A 28 4.99 2.96 1.76
C ILE A 28 5.76 1.68 2.07
N ALA A 29 6.06 0.89 1.03
CA ALA A 29 6.88 -0.31 1.15
C ALA A 29 8.24 -0.01 1.79
N TYR A 30 8.93 1.03 1.31
CA TYR A 30 10.19 1.50 1.88
C TYR A 30 10.06 1.95 3.34
N ILE A 31 8.98 2.67 3.68
CA ILE A 31 8.72 3.12 5.06
C ILE A 31 8.53 1.91 5.99
N TYR A 32 7.75 0.91 5.59
CA TYR A 32 7.58 -0.31 6.38
C TYR A 32 8.88 -1.12 6.49
N ALA A 33 9.63 -1.28 5.40
CA ALA A 33 10.90 -2.00 5.37
C ALA A 33 11.97 -1.37 6.30
N LYS A 34 11.91 -0.04 6.50
CA LYS A 34 12.78 0.65 7.47
C LYS A 34 12.43 0.40 8.92
N ALA A 35 11.16 0.12 9.22
CA ALA A 35 10.63 0.09 10.58
C ALA A 35 10.36 -1.32 11.11
N LEU A 36 10.16 -2.29 10.22
CA LEU A 36 9.66 -3.63 10.54
C LEU A 36 10.56 -4.71 9.93
N SER A 37 10.45 -5.94 10.43
CA SER A 37 11.03 -7.08 9.73
C SER A 37 10.34 -7.32 8.38
N TYR A 38 11.04 -7.95 7.43
CA TYR A 38 10.46 -8.23 6.11
C TYR A 38 9.09 -8.94 6.17
N PRO A 39 8.89 -10.00 6.96
CA PRO A 39 7.58 -10.65 7.07
C PRO A 39 6.48 -9.71 7.59
N GLU A 40 6.79 -8.88 8.59
CA GLU A 40 5.83 -7.94 9.18
C GLU A 40 5.49 -6.81 8.20
N ALA A 41 6.50 -6.25 7.54
CA ALA A 41 6.34 -5.22 6.52
C ALA A 41 5.46 -5.73 5.37
N LEU A 42 5.64 -6.99 4.96
CA LEU A 42 4.86 -7.62 3.91
C LEU A 42 3.40 -7.78 4.33
N VAL A 43 3.14 -8.31 5.53
CA VAL A 43 1.77 -8.43 6.05
C VAL A 43 1.09 -7.06 6.08
N LYS A 44 1.76 -6.04 6.62
CA LYS A 44 1.24 -4.67 6.69
C LYS A 44 0.91 -4.09 5.32
N LEU A 45 1.81 -4.24 4.35
CA LEU A 45 1.59 -3.73 3.00
C LEU A 45 0.43 -4.46 2.31
N ARG A 46 0.36 -5.79 2.40
CA ARG A 46 -0.73 -6.59 1.83
C ARG A 46 -2.09 -6.19 2.38
N GLU A 47 -2.20 -6.11 3.70
CA GLU A 47 -3.45 -5.76 4.38
C GLU A 47 -3.86 -4.32 4.11
N GLY A 48 -2.90 -3.39 4.14
CA GLY A 48 -3.14 -1.97 3.85
C GLY A 48 -3.67 -1.76 2.43
N ILE A 49 -3.05 -2.37 1.41
CA ILE A 49 -3.50 -2.23 0.01
C ILE A 49 -4.92 -2.80 -0.16
N LYS A 50 -5.19 -3.99 0.40
CA LYS A 50 -6.52 -4.62 0.31
C LYS A 50 -7.60 -3.77 1.00
N ALA A 51 -7.32 -3.26 2.19
CA ALA A 51 -8.25 -2.39 2.92
C ALA A 51 -8.48 -1.07 2.17
N TYR A 52 -7.43 -0.48 1.61
CA TYR A 52 -7.50 0.74 0.82
C TYR A 52 -8.31 0.55 -0.47
N ASN A 53 -8.09 -0.56 -1.20
CA ASN A 53 -8.86 -0.90 -2.39
C ASN A 53 -10.35 -1.10 -2.06
N HIS A 54 -10.65 -1.83 -0.97
CA HIS A 54 -12.01 -2.05 -0.51
C HIS A 54 -12.73 -0.73 -0.19
N LYS A 55 -12.07 0.19 0.54
CA LYS A 55 -12.62 1.53 0.84
C LYS A 55 -12.95 2.34 -0.40
N ASN A 56 -12.12 2.23 -1.43
CA ASN A 56 -12.28 2.93 -2.71
C ASN A 56 -13.13 2.16 -3.72
N LYS A 57 -13.72 1.03 -3.34
CA LYS A 57 -14.57 0.18 -4.19
C LYS A 57 -13.88 -0.22 -5.50
N VAL A 58 -12.59 -0.52 -5.42
CA VAL A 58 -11.82 -1.01 -6.57
C VAL A 58 -12.41 -2.35 -7.02
N ASN A 59 -12.63 -2.50 -8.33
CA ASN A 59 -13.07 -3.77 -8.89
C ASN A 59 -11.88 -4.73 -8.92
N GLU A 60 -11.83 -5.66 -7.98
CA GLU A 60 -10.79 -6.67 -7.87
C GLU A 60 -10.93 -7.72 -8.99
N SER A 61 -9.84 -7.99 -9.70
CA SER A 61 -9.75 -9.04 -10.71
C SER A 61 -8.30 -9.53 -10.83
N PRO A 62 -8.02 -10.58 -11.60
CA PRO A 62 -6.65 -11.04 -11.82
C PRO A 62 -5.70 -9.96 -12.39
N THR A 63 -6.24 -8.91 -13.02
CA THR A 63 -5.46 -7.84 -13.66
C THR A 63 -5.73 -6.44 -13.07
N THR A 64 -6.62 -6.32 -12.08
CA THR A 64 -7.00 -5.03 -11.47
C THR A 64 -7.12 -5.15 -9.95
N GLY A 65 -6.74 -4.10 -9.23
CA GLY A 65 -6.78 -4.09 -7.77
C GLY A 65 -5.48 -4.62 -7.15
N TYR A 66 -5.59 -5.55 -6.22
CA TYR A 66 -4.45 -6.10 -5.48
C TYR A 66 -3.64 -7.07 -6.35
N ASN A 67 -2.32 -6.87 -6.40
CA ASN A 67 -1.41 -7.77 -7.10
C ASN A 67 -0.33 -8.28 -6.14
N GLU A 68 -0.36 -9.58 -5.86
CA GLU A 68 0.56 -10.25 -4.94
C GLU A 68 2.01 -10.16 -5.41
N THR A 69 2.27 -10.49 -6.68
CA THR A 69 3.63 -10.49 -7.25
C THR A 69 4.26 -9.10 -7.19
N VAL A 70 3.51 -8.05 -7.54
CA VAL A 70 3.98 -6.67 -7.44
C VAL A 70 4.23 -6.29 -5.98
N THR A 71 3.33 -6.65 -5.08
CA THR A 71 3.50 -6.31 -3.65
C THR A 71 4.74 -6.96 -3.05
N VAL A 72 5.04 -8.21 -3.41
CA VAL A 72 6.24 -8.92 -2.94
C VAL A 72 7.52 -8.39 -3.61
N ALA A 73 7.47 -8.05 -4.90
CA ALA A 73 8.64 -7.61 -5.65
C ALA A 73 9.11 -6.18 -5.29
N PHE A 74 8.20 -5.36 -4.77
CA PHE A 74 8.47 -3.95 -4.44
C PHE A 74 8.43 -3.64 -2.94
N LEU A 75 8.41 -4.68 -2.11
CA LEU A 75 8.71 -4.58 -0.68
C LEU A 75 10.19 -4.83 -0.42
#